data_AF-A0A6B9Y1X4-F1
#
_entry.id   AF-A0A6B9Y1X4-F1
#
_cell.length_a   1.000
_cell.length_b   1.000
_cell.length_c   1.000
_cell.angle_alpha   90.00
_cell.angle_beta   90.00
_cell.angle_gamma   90.00
#
_symmetry.space_group_name_H-M   'P 1'
#
loop_
_entity.id
_entity.type
_entity.pdbx_description
1 polymer ?
#
loop_
_entity_poly.entity_id
_entity_poly.type
_entity_poly.pdbx_seq_one_letter_code
_entity_poly.pdbx_strand_id
1 'polypeptide(L)'
;MSVPERDGVATLPSFAALDVQAVLANERRGASIQLDEVYFRGQQLAMDAVETASTLTERRNIAVRSRRFHGQIQLDFDSLTHETLRSASTKYRELLQRLPEVQYLKRQFPGTCFVLPEWLRTPERVNYGARIYFFREEDAPAPDDVLDRNIDAVVADDRAAFERYQGALHGYPECCIEFFSEHERRAKTSPELKAIEPIEEYLDEETLPTDETPPPSIESIIDGIFETPHVYAFFAREFFPEPSCEQARRRGAAIHDTLSDAHPEPIVKDYFRINAGWSYLMAQATTLEAKSATRPPAGAIGREHLLFFLPLSVMTRQYQRTGK
;
A
#
# COMPACT_ATOMS: atom_id res chain seq x y z
N MET A 1 14.82 8.41 30.32
CA MET A 1 15.74 7.79 29.35
C MET A 1 15.45 8.39 27.99
N SER A 2 16.44 9.03 27.39
CA SER A 2 16.30 9.80 26.14
C SER A 2 16.01 8.89 24.96
N VAL A 3 14.89 9.12 24.28
CA VAL A 3 14.58 8.53 22.97
C VAL A 3 15.65 9.01 21.98
N PRO A 4 16.43 8.12 21.35
CA PRO A 4 17.41 8.56 20.36
C PRO A 4 16.67 9.14 19.15
N GLU A 5 17.31 10.09 18.45
CA GLU A 5 16.91 10.77 17.21
C GLU A 5 16.51 9.79 16.08
N ARG A 6 15.39 9.08 16.23
CA ARG A 6 14.82 8.07 15.32
C ARG A 6 13.59 8.61 14.58
N ASP A 7 13.66 9.85 14.08
CA ASP A 7 12.48 10.57 13.55
C ASP A 7 12.33 10.48 12.02
N GLY A 8 13.16 9.70 11.34
CA GLY A 8 13.11 9.54 9.87
C GLY A 8 11.79 8.96 9.37
N VAL A 9 11.20 8.01 10.12
CA VAL A 9 9.92 7.38 9.77
C VAL A 9 8.77 8.39 9.74
N ALA A 10 8.77 9.39 10.61
CA ALA A 10 7.73 10.42 10.63
C ALA A 10 7.77 11.36 9.41
N THR A 11 8.81 11.27 8.59
CA THR A 11 8.95 12.02 7.32
C THR A 11 8.40 11.25 6.11
N LEU A 12 8.17 9.94 6.26
CA LEU A 12 7.56 9.11 5.23
C LEU A 12 6.07 9.45 5.05
N PRO A 13 5.47 9.20 3.87
CA PRO A 13 4.02 9.27 3.69
C PRO A 13 3.29 8.50 4.79
N SER A 14 2.20 9.03 5.33
CA SER A 14 1.58 8.54 6.57
C SER A 14 1.20 7.05 6.51
N PHE A 15 0.62 6.58 5.40
CA PHE A 15 0.34 5.14 5.25
C PHE A 15 1.62 4.29 5.33
N ALA A 16 2.69 4.74 4.68
CA ALA A 16 3.97 4.04 4.67
C ALA A 16 4.61 4.09 6.07
N ALA A 17 4.54 5.24 6.74
CA ALA A 17 5.06 5.41 8.09
C ALA A 17 4.39 4.43 9.07
N LEU A 18 3.06 4.31 9.03
CA LEU A 18 2.31 3.39 9.89
C LEU A 18 2.56 1.92 9.53
N ASP A 19 2.59 1.59 8.22
CA ASP A 19 2.95 0.24 7.75
C ASP A 19 4.35 -0.18 8.25
N VAL A 20 5.35 0.68 8.10
CA VAL A 20 6.73 0.34 8.51
C VAL A 20 6.92 0.38 10.02
N GLN A 21 6.09 1.10 10.77
CA GLN A 21 6.13 1.01 12.23
C GLN A 21 5.61 -0.33 12.74
N ALA A 22 4.56 -0.88 12.14
CA ALA A 22 4.14 -2.25 12.43
C ALA A 22 5.24 -3.27 12.11
N VAL A 23 6.04 -3.02 11.07
CA VAL A 23 7.26 -3.81 10.78
C VAL A 23 8.32 -3.60 11.86
N LEU A 24 8.64 -2.38 12.26
CA LEU A 24 9.67 -2.13 13.28
C LEU A 24 9.27 -2.67 14.66
N ALA A 25 7.97 -2.73 14.95
CA ALA A 25 7.42 -3.28 16.19
C ALA A 25 7.26 -4.80 16.20
N ASN A 26 7.68 -5.51 15.14
CA ASN A 26 7.54 -6.96 15.02
C ASN A 26 6.10 -7.50 14.90
N GLU A 27 5.14 -6.65 14.55
CA GLU A 27 3.76 -7.07 14.30
C GLU A 27 3.53 -7.55 12.86
N ARG A 28 4.37 -7.07 11.92
CA ARG A 28 4.43 -7.51 10.53
C ARG A 28 5.85 -7.91 10.15
N ARG A 29 5.98 -8.83 9.19
CA ARG A 29 7.30 -9.23 8.67
C ARG A 29 7.86 -8.21 7.69
N GLY A 30 7.00 -7.65 6.85
CA GLY A 30 7.39 -6.65 5.85
C GLY A 30 6.23 -5.78 5.41
N ALA A 31 6.58 -4.65 4.80
CA ALA A 31 5.69 -3.70 4.16
C ALA A 31 6.18 -3.38 2.75
N SER A 32 5.30 -2.91 1.87
CA SER A 32 5.72 -2.47 0.55
C SER A 32 4.83 -1.35 0.00
N ILE A 33 5.37 -0.63 -0.98
CA ILE A 33 4.67 0.42 -1.70
C ILE A 33 4.84 0.15 -3.18
N GLN A 34 3.74 0.07 -3.91
CA GLN A 34 3.76 0.14 -5.37
C GLN A 34 4.03 1.58 -5.81
N LEU A 35 5.16 1.77 -6.50
CA LEU A 35 5.62 3.05 -7.05
C LEU A 35 5.00 3.25 -8.43
N ASP A 36 3.90 3.97 -8.51
CA ASP A 36 3.19 4.25 -9.74
C ASP A 36 2.68 5.70 -9.81
N GLU A 37 1.95 6.01 -10.88
CA GLU A 37 1.38 7.33 -11.09
C GLU A 37 0.42 7.74 -9.97
N VAL A 38 -0.39 6.81 -9.45
CA VAL A 38 -1.32 7.10 -8.33
C VAL A 38 -0.55 7.50 -7.08
N TYR A 39 0.52 6.77 -6.76
CA TYR A 39 1.39 7.07 -5.62
C TYR A 39 2.02 8.46 -5.73
N PHE A 40 2.66 8.76 -6.86
CA PHE A 40 3.34 10.05 -7.02
C PHE A 40 2.39 11.24 -7.15
N ARG A 41 1.27 11.07 -7.87
CA ARG A 41 0.25 12.11 -8.01
C ARG A 41 -0.46 12.37 -6.69
N GLY A 42 -0.77 11.33 -5.92
CA GLY A 42 -1.38 11.47 -4.58
C GLY A 42 -0.54 12.33 -3.65
N GLN A 43 0.78 12.12 -3.63
CA GLN A 43 1.70 12.96 -2.87
C GLN A 43 1.67 14.44 -3.29
N GLN A 44 1.66 14.71 -4.60
CA GLN A 44 1.61 16.08 -5.11
C GLN A 44 0.30 16.76 -4.69
N LEU A 45 -0.84 16.08 -4.91
CA LEU A 45 -2.15 16.61 -4.54
C LEU A 45 -2.26 16.87 -3.04
N ALA A 46 -1.75 15.97 -2.21
CA ALA A 46 -1.82 16.11 -0.76
C ALA A 46 -0.98 17.30 -0.27
N MET A 47 0.22 17.51 -0.85
CA MET A 47 1.06 18.67 -0.53
C MET A 47 0.46 19.98 -1.03
N ASP A 48 -0.30 19.95 -2.13
CA ASP A 48 -1.00 21.12 -2.67
C ASP A 48 -2.24 21.48 -1.85
N ALA A 49 -2.84 20.50 -1.17
CA ALA A 49 -4.01 20.68 -0.31
C ALA A 49 -3.70 21.35 1.04
N VAL A 50 -2.43 21.54 1.41
CA VAL A 50 -2.04 22.14 2.71
C VAL A 50 -1.18 23.39 2.53
N GLU A 51 -1.54 24.48 3.20
CA GLU A 51 -0.92 25.81 3.03
C GLU A 51 0.53 25.91 3.58
N THR A 52 1.02 24.90 4.30
CA THR A 52 2.36 24.88 4.94
C THR A 52 3.51 24.56 3.95
N ALA A 53 3.48 25.17 2.77
CA ALA A 53 4.30 24.83 1.61
C ALA A 53 5.83 24.94 1.82
N SER A 54 6.31 25.83 2.70
CA SER A 54 7.76 26.02 2.90
C SER A 54 8.44 24.77 3.50
N THR A 55 7.77 24.08 4.42
CA THR A 55 8.31 22.85 5.05
C THR A 55 8.20 21.61 4.17
N LEU A 56 7.36 21.64 3.13
CA LEU A 56 7.13 20.51 2.21
C LEU A 56 7.84 20.67 0.87
N THR A 57 8.54 21.78 0.63
CA THR A 57 9.13 22.10 -0.68
C THR A 57 10.09 21.01 -1.15
N GLU A 58 10.98 20.52 -0.28
CA GLU A 58 11.91 19.44 -0.64
C GLU A 58 11.16 18.15 -1.00
N ARG A 59 10.20 17.75 -0.15
CA ARG A 59 9.40 16.54 -0.35
C ARG A 59 8.61 16.59 -1.66
N ARG A 60 8.03 17.75 -1.98
CA ARG A 60 7.32 18.02 -3.24
C ARG A 60 8.26 17.88 -4.43
N ASN A 61 9.45 18.46 -4.35
CA ASN A 61 10.46 18.35 -5.40
C ASN A 61 10.88 16.89 -5.65
N ILE A 62 11.03 16.09 -4.58
CA ILE A 62 11.31 14.65 -4.69
C ILE A 62 10.17 13.93 -5.42
N ALA A 63 8.91 14.17 -5.03
CA ALA A 63 7.75 13.52 -5.65
C ALA A 63 7.59 13.90 -7.13
N VAL A 64 7.73 15.19 -7.48
CA VAL A 64 7.63 15.69 -8.86
C VAL A 64 8.73 15.12 -9.76
N ARG A 65 9.98 15.14 -9.29
CA ARG A 65 11.11 14.60 -10.06
C ARG A 65 10.98 13.09 -10.23
N SER A 66 10.53 12.38 -9.20
CA SER A 66 10.33 10.92 -9.26
C SER A 66 9.21 10.55 -10.22
N ARG A 67 8.08 11.27 -10.20
CA ARG A 67 6.98 11.08 -11.17
C ARG A 67 7.46 11.25 -12.61
N ARG A 68 8.17 12.34 -12.89
CA ARG A 68 8.70 12.64 -14.23
C ARG A 68 9.70 11.58 -14.69
N PHE A 69 10.60 11.17 -13.81
CA PHE A 69 11.59 10.13 -14.12
C PHE A 69 10.89 8.79 -14.38
N HIS A 70 9.99 8.37 -13.48
CA HIS A 70 9.27 7.10 -13.59
C HIS A 70 8.46 7.02 -14.88
N GLY A 71 7.74 8.09 -15.24
CA GLY A 71 6.94 8.15 -16.48
C GLY A 71 7.75 8.12 -17.77
N GLN A 72 9.08 8.20 -17.70
CA GLN A 72 9.98 8.08 -18.85
C GLN A 72 10.58 6.67 -19.00
N ILE A 73 10.37 5.78 -18.03
CA ILE A 73 10.91 4.42 -18.10
C ILE A 73 10.02 3.59 -19.02
N GLN A 74 10.60 3.09 -20.09
CA GLN A 74 9.99 2.12 -20.98
C GLN A 74 10.91 0.90 -21.05
N LEU A 75 10.33 -0.28 -20.84
CA LEU A 75 11.03 -1.55 -20.95
C LEU A 75 10.44 -2.32 -22.11
N ASP A 76 11.31 -2.65 -23.05
CA ASP A 76 11.03 -3.57 -24.14
C ASP A 76 11.92 -4.80 -23.97
N PHE A 77 11.35 -5.96 -24.28
CA PHE A 77 12.07 -7.22 -24.25
C PHE A 77 11.51 -8.19 -25.31
N ASP A 78 12.42 -8.95 -25.93
CA ASP A 78 12.11 -9.63 -27.19
C ASP A 78 11.44 -11.01 -27.02
N SER A 79 11.48 -11.55 -25.79
CA SER A 79 10.93 -12.89 -25.51
C SER A 79 10.58 -13.08 -24.03
N LEU A 80 9.55 -13.89 -23.78
CA LEU A 80 9.14 -14.26 -22.43
C LEU A 80 9.97 -15.46 -21.95
N THR A 81 11.23 -15.21 -21.60
CA THR A 81 12.12 -16.22 -21.00
C THR A 81 12.70 -15.72 -19.68
N HIS A 82 13.14 -16.64 -18.84
CA HIS A 82 13.77 -16.31 -17.57
C HIS A 82 14.99 -15.40 -17.75
N GLU A 83 15.88 -15.71 -18.71
CA GLU A 83 17.07 -14.92 -19.00
C GLU A 83 16.72 -13.50 -19.46
N THR A 84 15.78 -13.39 -20.40
CA THR A 84 15.33 -12.10 -20.93
C THR A 84 14.73 -11.22 -19.82
N LEU A 85 13.81 -11.77 -19.01
CA LEU A 85 13.20 -11.03 -17.90
C LEU A 85 14.22 -10.67 -16.82
N ARG A 86 15.20 -11.53 -16.51
CA ARG A 86 16.27 -11.22 -15.55
C ARG A 86 17.16 -10.08 -16.04
N SER A 87 17.52 -10.08 -17.32
CA SER A 87 18.27 -8.99 -17.95
C SER A 87 17.49 -7.67 -17.92
N ALA A 88 16.21 -7.69 -18.32
CA ALA A 88 15.33 -6.53 -18.27
C ALA A 88 15.15 -6.01 -16.84
N SER A 89 15.01 -6.91 -15.87
CA SER A 89 14.87 -6.57 -14.45
C SER A 89 16.10 -5.91 -13.88
N THR A 90 17.29 -6.37 -14.26
CA THR A 90 18.56 -5.78 -13.81
C THR A 90 18.65 -4.33 -14.28
N LYS A 91 18.42 -4.08 -15.57
CA LYS A 91 18.39 -2.73 -16.15
C LYS A 91 17.33 -1.84 -15.51
N TYR A 92 16.13 -2.37 -15.29
CA TYR A 92 15.05 -1.60 -14.68
C TYR A 92 15.36 -1.25 -13.23
N ARG A 93 15.88 -2.21 -12.44
CA ARG A 93 16.26 -1.99 -11.05
C ARG A 93 17.31 -0.89 -10.91
N GLU A 94 18.30 -0.84 -11.81
CA GLU A 94 19.30 0.24 -11.84
C GLU A 94 18.64 1.63 -12.05
N LEU A 95 17.64 1.72 -12.94
CA LEU A 95 16.87 2.95 -13.13
C LEU A 95 16.04 3.30 -11.89
N LEU A 96 15.37 2.31 -11.29
CA LEU A 96 14.56 2.50 -10.08
C LEU A 96 15.38 2.99 -8.89
N GLN A 97 16.60 2.48 -8.71
CA GLN A 97 17.51 2.92 -7.65
C GLN A 97 17.95 4.39 -7.79
N ARG A 98 17.80 4.98 -8.98
CA ARG A 98 18.07 6.40 -9.24
C ARG A 98 16.87 7.31 -8.99
N LEU A 99 15.69 6.76 -8.72
CA LEU A 99 14.53 7.56 -8.37
C LEU A 99 14.80 8.32 -7.07
N PRO A 100 14.61 9.66 -7.04
CA PRO A 100 14.77 10.44 -5.82
C PRO A 100 13.92 9.91 -4.66
N GLU A 101 12.72 9.42 -4.97
CA GLU A 101 11.82 8.79 -4.00
C GLU A 101 12.44 7.54 -3.37
N VAL A 102 12.99 6.62 -4.17
CA VAL A 102 13.62 5.40 -3.65
C VAL A 102 14.79 5.75 -2.75
N GLN A 103 15.62 6.71 -3.15
CA GLN A 103 16.74 7.18 -2.34
C GLN A 103 16.28 7.84 -1.04
N TYR A 104 15.19 8.62 -1.10
CA TYR A 104 14.60 9.24 0.07
C TYR A 104 14.06 8.19 1.05
N LEU A 105 13.20 7.27 0.60
CA LEU A 105 12.61 6.22 1.43
C LEU A 105 13.70 5.35 2.11
N LYS A 106 14.73 4.98 1.35
CA LYS A 106 15.88 4.22 1.88
C LYS A 106 16.68 4.97 2.94
N ARG A 107 16.82 6.29 2.83
CA ARG A 107 17.55 7.09 3.83
C ARG A 107 16.76 7.27 5.13
N GLN A 108 15.44 7.31 5.03
CA GLN A 108 14.57 7.61 6.17
C GLN A 108 14.14 6.37 6.96
N PHE A 109 14.10 5.21 6.31
CA PHE A 109 13.75 3.97 6.98
C PHE A 109 14.98 3.33 7.64
N PRO A 110 14.94 3.00 8.93
CA PRO A 110 16.10 2.47 9.65
C PRO A 110 16.42 0.99 9.39
N GLY A 111 15.52 0.23 8.75
CA GLY A 111 15.73 -1.17 8.41
C GLY A 111 16.20 -1.38 6.97
N THR A 112 16.08 -2.62 6.48
CA THR A 112 16.42 -2.96 5.10
C THR A 112 15.33 -2.50 4.14
N CYS A 113 15.71 -1.65 3.19
CA CYS A 113 14.81 -1.11 2.16
C CYS A 113 15.39 -1.33 0.75
N PHE A 114 14.62 -1.98 -0.13
CA PHE A 114 15.05 -2.21 -1.51
C PHE A 114 13.88 -2.11 -2.49
N VAL A 115 14.18 -1.67 -3.71
CA VAL A 115 13.24 -1.58 -4.83
C VAL A 115 13.48 -2.72 -5.81
N LEU A 116 12.40 -3.30 -6.31
CA LEU A 116 12.41 -4.34 -7.33
C LEU A 116 11.41 -4.02 -8.46
N PRO A 117 11.75 -4.40 -9.70
CA PRO A 117 10.77 -4.68 -10.73
C PRO A 117 9.75 -5.73 -10.27
N GLU A 118 8.51 -5.59 -10.70
CA GLU A 118 7.48 -6.61 -10.54
C GLU A 118 6.80 -6.80 -11.89
N TRP A 119 6.87 -8.02 -12.41
CA TRP A 119 6.24 -8.43 -13.66
C TRP A 119 4.87 -9.05 -13.38
N LEU A 120 3.92 -8.77 -14.25
CA LEU A 120 2.58 -9.31 -14.20
C LEU A 120 2.16 -9.78 -15.60
N ARG A 121 1.97 -11.09 -15.75
CA ARG A 121 1.39 -11.66 -16.95
C ARG A 121 -0.14 -11.56 -16.92
N THR A 122 -0.71 -11.02 -17.99
CA THR A 122 -2.15 -11.09 -18.28
C THR A 122 -2.35 -11.89 -19.57
N PRO A 123 -3.59 -12.29 -19.92
CA PRO A 123 -3.85 -13.02 -21.16
C PRO A 123 -3.39 -12.28 -22.43
N GLU A 124 -3.34 -10.95 -22.38
CA GLU A 124 -3.05 -10.10 -23.54
C GLU A 124 -1.58 -9.68 -23.62
N ARG A 125 -0.90 -9.48 -22.47
CA ARG A 125 0.45 -8.93 -22.42
C ARG A 125 1.14 -9.19 -21.08
N VAL A 126 2.43 -8.90 -21.04
CA VAL A 126 3.19 -8.79 -19.78
C VAL A 126 3.30 -7.31 -19.43
N ASN A 127 2.79 -6.96 -18.25
CA ASN A 127 2.95 -5.64 -17.65
C ASN A 127 4.12 -5.67 -16.66
N TYR A 128 4.62 -4.48 -16.33
CA TYR A 128 5.62 -4.29 -15.29
C TYR A 128 5.27 -3.11 -14.40
N GLY A 129 5.75 -3.17 -13.17
CA GLY A 129 5.70 -2.08 -12.21
C GLY A 129 6.94 -2.08 -11.33
N ALA A 130 6.97 -1.15 -10.39
CA ALA A 130 8.03 -1.03 -9.40
C ALA A 130 7.42 -1.11 -8.01
N ARG A 131 8.05 -1.91 -7.14
CA ARG A 131 7.66 -2.03 -5.73
C ARG A 131 8.89 -1.84 -4.86
N ILE A 132 8.75 -1.01 -3.84
CA ILE A 132 9.76 -0.84 -2.79
C ILE A 132 9.29 -1.59 -1.54
N TYR A 133 10.18 -2.38 -0.96
CA TYR A 133 9.92 -3.20 0.22
C TYR A 133 10.70 -2.68 1.43
N PHE A 134 10.13 -2.91 2.61
CA PHE A 134 10.67 -2.51 3.91
C PHE A 134 10.62 -3.70 4.87
N PHE A 135 11.77 -4.02 5.45
CA PHE A 135 11.95 -5.12 6.40
C PHE A 135 12.82 -4.67 7.57
N ARG A 136 12.72 -5.35 8.72
CA ARG A 136 13.79 -5.30 9.72
C ARG A 136 15.07 -5.87 9.12
N GLU A 137 16.23 -5.48 9.65
CA GLU A 137 17.53 -5.82 9.04
C GLU A 137 17.75 -7.34 8.99
N GLU A 138 17.37 -8.02 10.07
CA GLU A 138 17.50 -9.45 10.29
C GLU A 138 16.47 -10.31 9.53
N ASP A 139 15.37 -9.73 9.06
CA ASP A 139 14.25 -10.45 8.44
C ASP A 139 14.17 -10.29 6.92
N ALA A 140 15.03 -9.44 6.35
CA ALA A 140 14.97 -9.08 4.95
C ALA A 140 15.39 -10.25 4.05
N PRO A 141 14.55 -10.65 3.07
CA PRO A 141 14.97 -11.63 2.08
C PRO A 141 16.04 -11.04 1.15
N ALA A 142 16.79 -11.89 0.46
CA ALA A 142 17.64 -11.41 -0.62
C ALA A 142 16.76 -10.83 -1.75
N PRO A 143 17.04 -9.62 -2.26
CA PRO A 143 16.22 -9.02 -3.32
C PRO A 143 16.16 -9.88 -4.59
N ASP A 144 17.23 -10.61 -4.88
CA ASP A 144 17.31 -11.45 -6.08
C ASP A 144 16.41 -12.70 -5.97
N ASP A 145 16.22 -13.24 -4.76
CA ASP A 145 15.28 -14.36 -4.50
C ASP A 145 13.82 -13.93 -4.75
N VAL A 146 13.47 -12.71 -4.33
CA VAL A 146 12.14 -12.15 -4.57
C VAL A 146 11.90 -11.95 -6.07
N LEU A 147 12.91 -11.43 -6.76
CA LEU A 147 12.85 -11.21 -8.20
C LEU A 147 12.77 -12.53 -9.00
N ASP A 148 13.59 -13.53 -8.66
CA ASP A 148 13.55 -14.85 -9.30
C ASP A 148 12.17 -15.50 -9.17
N ARG A 149 11.60 -15.50 -7.97
CA ARG A 149 10.25 -16.04 -7.75
C ARG A 149 9.17 -15.31 -8.55
N ASN A 150 9.31 -13.99 -8.75
CA ASN A 150 8.39 -13.24 -9.61
C ASN A 150 8.55 -13.63 -11.09
N ILE A 151 9.78 -13.73 -11.57
CA ILE A 151 10.08 -14.14 -12.95
C ILE A 151 9.57 -15.55 -13.21
N ASP A 152 9.85 -16.50 -12.32
CA ASP A 152 9.40 -17.89 -12.43
C ASP A 152 7.88 -17.98 -12.56
N ALA A 153 7.15 -17.28 -11.70
CA ALA A 153 5.69 -17.22 -11.75
C ALA A 153 5.16 -16.63 -13.07
N VAL A 154 5.80 -15.60 -13.60
CA VAL A 154 5.42 -14.98 -14.89
C VAL A 154 5.69 -15.92 -16.08
N VAL A 155 6.85 -16.57 -16.09
CA VAL A 155 7.22 -17.52 -17.16
C VAL A 155 6.31 -18.75 -17.13
N ALA A 156 6.05 -19.29 -15.93
CA ALA A 156 5.20 -20.45 -15.73
C ALA A 156 3.69 -20.16 -15.86
N ASP A 157 3.29 -18.89 -15.94
CA ASP A 157 1.89 -18.44 -15.88
C ASP A 157 1.19 -18.84 -14.55
N ASP A 158 1.96 -18.89 -13.46
CA ASP A 158 1.49 -19.23 -12.11
C ASP A 158 1.53 -17.99 -11.20
N ARG A 159 0.62 -17.06 -11.47
CA ARG A 159 0.46 -15.85 -10.66
C ARG A 159 0.17 -16.17 -9.18
N ALA A 160 -0.54 -17.26 -8.90
CA ALA A 160 -0.92 -17.63 -7.54
C ALA A 160 0.32 -18.00 -6.69
N ALA A 161 1.32 -18.66 -7.27
CA ALA A 161 2.56 -18.98 -6.56
C ALA A 161 3.29 -17.73 -6.06
N PHE A 162 3.38 -16.67 -6.88
CA PHE A 162 4.03 -15.43 -6.44
C PHE A 162 3.18 -14.65 -5.44
N GLU A 163 1.86 -14.59 -5.60
CA GLU A 163 0.96 -13.94 -4.63
C GLU A 163 1.05 -14.60 -3.25
N ARG A 164 1.10 -15.95 -3.17
CA ARG A 164 1.34 -16.66 -1.91
C ARG A 164 2.65 -16.24 -1.26
N TYR A 165 3.72 -16.22 -2.05
CA TYR A 165 5.03 -15.79 -1.57
C TYR A 165 5.03 -14.34 -1.10
N GLN A 166 4.38 -13.43 -1.85
CA GLN A 166 4.26 -12.03 -1.48
C GLN A 166 3.46 -11.87 -0.17
N GLY A 167 2.39 -12.62 0.04
CA GLY A 167 1.68 -12.64 1.32
C GLY A 167 2.58 -13.07 2.49
N ALA A 168 3.38 -14.12 2.28
CA ALA A 168 4.33 -14.62 3.28
C ALA A 168 5.49 -13.64 3.56
N LEU A 169 5.90 -12.84 2.57
CA LEU A 169 6.89 -11.77 2.75
C LEU A 169 6.38 -10.69 3.70
N HIS A 170 5.11 -10.32 3.59
CA HIS A 170 4.50 -9.32 4.47
C HIS A 170 4.12 -9.88 5.84
N GLY A 171 4.11 -11.22 5.97
CA GLY A 171 3.70 -11.91 7.19
C GLY A 171 2.17 -11.93 7.35
N TYR A 172 1.42 -12.03 6.26
CA TYR A 172 -0.02 -12.20 6.33
C TYR A 172 -0.38 -13.59 6.88
N PRO A 173 -1.51 -13.74 7.61
CA PRO A 173 -2.00 -15.03 8.06
C PRO A 173 -2.18 -16.03 6.92
N GLU A 174 -1.82 -17.30 7.16
CA GLU A 174 -1.90 -18.37 6.16
C GLU A 174 -3.33 -18.57 5.64
N CYS A 175 -4.34 -18.50 6.53
CA CYS A 175 -5.77 -18.49 6.18
C CYS A 175 -6.12 -17.50 5.06
N CYS A 176 -5.53 -16.29 5.08
CA CYS A 176 -5.81 -15.24 4.11
C CYS A 176 -5.05 -15.49 2.81
N ILE A 177 -3.82 -16.00 2.91
CA ILE A 177 -3.00 -16.35 1.76
C ILE A 177 -3.65 -17.50 0.96
N GLU A 178 -4.05 -18.57 1.66
CA GLU A 178 -4.70 -19.74 1.06
C GLU A 178 -6.02 -19.33 0.40
N PHE A 179 -6.87 -18.59 1.12
CA PHE A 179 -8.16 -18.12 0.61
C PHE A 179 -8.06 -17.44 -0.76
N PHE A 180 -7.09 -16.54 -0.96
CA PHE A 180 -6.92 -15.86 -2.25
C PHE A 180 -6.24 -16.73 -3.31
N SER A 181 -5.39 -17.66 -2.90
CA SER A 181 -4.57 -18.45 -3.81
C SER A 181 -5.25 -19.72 -4.34
N GLU A 182 -6.23 -20.24 -3.60
CA GLU A 182 -6.98 -21.45 -3.95
C GLU A 182 -8.33 -21.13 -4.61
N HIS A 183 -8.80 -19.88 -4.49
CA HIS A 183 -10.09 -19.51 -5.06
C HIS A 183 -10.08 -19.64 -6.58
N GLU A 184 -11.08 -20.36 -7.10
CA GLU A 184 -11.28 -20.45 -8.53
C GLU A 184 -11.55 -19.05 -9.09
N ARG A 185 -10.57 -18.47 -9.79
CA ARG A 185 -10.68 -17.15 -10.42
C ARG A 185 -11.77 -17.05 -11.51
N ARG A 186 -12.49 -18.15 -11.76
CA ARG A 186 -13.66 -18.24 -12.66
C ARG A 186 -14.99 -18.35 -11.90
N ALA A 187 -14.97 -18.39 -10.57
CA ALA A 187 -16.17 -18.39 -9.74
C ALA A 187 -16.98 -17.11 -9.96
N LYS A 188 -18.30 -17.19 -9.79
CA LYS A 188 -19.23 -16.06 -10.01
C LYS A 188 -18.94 -14.86 -9.09
N THR A 189 -18.31 -15.09 -7.94
CA THR A 189 -17.96 -14.06 -6.96
C THR A 189 -16.45 -14.12 -6.73
N SER A 190 -15.77 -13.00 -6.91
CA SER A 190 -14.33 -12.88 -6.65
C SER A 190 -14.04 -12.97 -5.14
N PRO A 191 -12.84 -13.45 -4.75
CA PRO A 191 -12.46 -13.50 -3.33
C PRO A 191 -12.39 -12.09 -2.72
N GLU A 192 -12.09 -11.06 -3.51
CA GLU A 192 -12.10 -9.65 -3.09
C GLU A 192 -13.49 -9.19 -2.63
N LEU A 193 -14.55 -9.54 -3.37
CA LEU A 193 -15.93 -9.19 -3.00
C LEU A 193 -16.36 -9.91 -1.71
N LYS A 194 -15.95 -11.17 -1.53
CA LYS A 194 -16.23 -11.89 -0.28
C LYS A 194 -15.50 -11.25 0.91
N ALA A 195 -14.25 -10.84 0.72
CA ALA A 195 -13.43 -10.24 1.76
C ALA A 195 -14.06 -8.98 2.38
N ILE A 196 -14.81 -8.20 1.59
CA ILE A 196 -15.41 -6.93 2.01
C ILE A 196 -16.86 -7.03 2.49
N GLU A 197 -17.53 -8.17 2.27
CA GLU A 197 -18.92 -8.40 2.74
C GLU A 197 -19.13 -8.05 4.23
N PRO A 198 -18.21 -8.39 5.17
CA PRO A 198 -18.41 -8.07 6.58
C PRO A 198 -18.31 -6.58 6.95
N ILE A 199 -17.88 -5.72 6.01
CA ILE A 199 -17.73 -4.28 6.25
C ILE A 199 -18.63 -3.42 5.36
N GLU A 200 -19.28 -4.00 4.34
CA GLU A 200 -20.04 -3.29 3.31
C GLU A 200 -21.12 -2.37 3.90
N GLU A 201 -21.83 -2.81 4.94
CA GLU A 201 -22.90 -2.03 5.58
C GLU A 201 -22.43 -0.72 6.23
N TYR A 202 -21.13 -0.57 6.48
CA TYR A 202 -20.54 0.62 7.10
C TYR A 202 -20.07 1.65 6.07
N LEU A 203 -20.17 1.36 4.77
CA LEU A 203 -19.78 2.28 3.70
C LEU A 203 -21.02 2.94 3.10
N ASP A 204 -21.06 4.27 3.17
CA ASP A 204 -22.07 5.07 2.49
C ASP A 204 -21.57 5.46 1.09
N GLU A 205 -22.00 4.70 0.08
CA GLU A 205 -21.66 4.98 -1.32
C GLU A 205 -22.19 6.31 -1.83
N GLU A 206 -23.29 6.84 -1.28
CA GLU A 206 -23.87 8.12 -1.70
C GLU A 206 -22.98 9.31 -1.31
N THR A 207 -22.15 9.13 -0.28
CA THR A 207 -21.21 10.14 0.20
C THR A 207 -19.80 10.00 -0.38
N LEU A 208 -19.56 8.99 -1.24
CA LEU A 208 -18.27 8.82 -1.87
C LEU A 208 -17.88 10.09 -2.64
N PRO A 209 -16.60 10.53 -2.54
CA PRO A 209 -16.14 11.74 -3.20
C PRO A 209 -16.40 11.70 -4.71
N THR A 210 -17.08 12.73 -5.19
CA THR A 210 -17.19 13.06 -6.61
C THR A 210 -16.10 14.07 -6.98
N ASP A 211 -16.37 15.01 -7.89
CA ASP A 211 -15.43 16.08 -8.27
C ASP A 211 -15.35 17.21 -7.21
N GLU A 212 -15.96 17.02 -6.02
CA GLU A 212 -15.93 17.99 -4.93
C GLU A 212 -14.52 18.23 -4.36
N THR A 213 -14.21 19.49 -4.04
CA THR A 213 -12.95 19.89 -3.43
C THR A 213 -13.17 20.90 -2.29
N PRO A 214 -12.76 20.61 -1.05
CA PRO A 214 -12.14 19.37 -0.60
C PRO A 214 -13.16 18.21 -0.53
N PRO A 215 -12.73 16.95 -0.67
CA PRO A 215 -13.59 15.79 -0.47
C PRO A 215 -14.12 15.72 0.98
N PRO A 216 -15.25 15.03 1.22
CA PRO A 216 -15.80 14.83 2.57
C PRO A 216 -14.82 14.10 3.48
N SER A 217 -15.03 14.17 4.80
CA SER A 217 -14.20 13.40 5.74
C SER A 217 -14.47 11.91 5.59
N ILE A 218 -13.46 11.07 5.83
CA ILE A 218 -13.63 9.62 5.81
C ILE A 218 -14.66 9.13 6.82
N GLU A 219 -14.83 9.83 7.94
CA GLU A 219 -15.81 9.47 8.97
C GLU A 219 -17.26 9.65 8.51
N SER A 220 -17.52 10.53 7.54
CA SER A 220 -18.86 10.63 6.95
C SER A 220 -19.14 9.58 5.87
N ILE A 221 -18.09 8.90 5.39
CA ILE A 221 -18.19 7.82 4.39
C ILE A 221 -18.20 6.45 5.06
N ILE A 222 -17.37 6.29 6.10
CA ILE A 222 -17.15 5.04 6.82
C ILE A 222 -17.37 5.28 8.32
N ASP A 223 -18.64 5.33 8.72
CA ASP A 223 -19.07 5.53 10.10
C ASP A 223 -19.32 4.18 10.80
N GLY A 224 -19.17 4.13 12.13
CA GLY A 224 -19.50 2.95 12.93
C GLY A 224 -18.65 1.69 12.69
N ILE A 225 -17.73 1.66 11.72
CA ILE A 225 -16.97 0.44 11.36
C ILE A 225 -16.14 -0.15 12.52
N PHE A 226 -15.83 0.62 13.56
CA PHE A 226 -15.16 0.12 14.77
C PHE A 226 -16.07 -0.63 15.74
N GLU A 227 -17.38 -0.65 15.50
CA GLU A 227 -18.35 -1.47 16.22
C GLU A 227 -18.25 -2.95 15.83
N THR A 228 -17.60 -3.25 14.70
CA THR A 228 -17.32 -4.61 14.24
C THR A 228 -15.85 -4.99 14.43
N PRO A 229 -15.52 -6.20 14.93
CA PRO A 229 -14.14 -6.65 15.00
C PRO A 229 -13.52 -6.92 13.61
N HIS A 230 -14.32 -6.89 12.53
CA HIS A 230 -13.84 -7.13 11.18
C HIS A 230 -12.92 -6.01 10.67
N VAL A 231 -13.07 -4.76 11.15
CA VAL A 231 -12.20 -3.63 10.75
C VAL A 231 -10.72 -3.92 10.99
N TYR A 232 -10.40 -4.58 12.10
CA TYR A 232 -9.03 -4.88 12.46
C TYR A 232 -8.36 -5.84 11.46
N ALA A 233 -9.12 -6.66 10.75
CA ALA A 233 -8.53 -7.53 9.73
C ALA A 233 -7.92 -6.72 8.56
N PHE A 234 -8.33 -5.47 8.34
CA PHE A 234 -7.80 -4.57 7.31
C PHE A 234 -6.60 -3.75 7.82
N PHE A 235 -5.61 -4.44 8.41
CA PHE A 235 -4.44 -3.82 9.04
C PHE A 235 -3.32 -3.43 8.07
N ALA A 236 -3.50 -3.62 6.77
CA ALA A 236 -2.49 -3.37 5.75
C ALA A 236 -3.14 -2.88 4.45
N ARG A 237 -2.46 -1.96 3.76
CA ARG A 237 -2.85 -1.56 2.40
C ARG A 237 -2.57 -2.69 1.41
N GLU A 238 -3.37 -2.80 0.35
CA GLU A 238 -3.23 -3.84 -0.69
C GLU A 238 -3.33 -5.28 -0.13
N PHE A 239 -4.08 -5.44 0.95
CA PHE A 239 -4.34 -6.73 1.59
C PHE A 239 -5.85 -6.93 1.75
N PHE A 240 -6.33 -8.08 1.33
CA PHE A 240 -7.69 -8.53 1.58
C PHE A 240 -7.67 -9.65 2.61
N PRO A 241 -8.40 -9.52 3.73
CA PRO A 241 -8.53 -10.60 4.70
C PRO A 241 -9.50 -11.68 4.21
N GLU A 242 -9.26 -12.92 4.61
CA GLU A 242 -10.34 -13.91 4.62
C GLU A 242 -11.40 -13.45 5.63
N PRO A 243 -12.71 -13.40 5.27
CA PRO A 243 -13.76 -12.74 6.06
C PRO A 243 -13.81 -13.16 7.52
N SER A 244 -13.60 -14.45 7.79
CA SER A 244 -13.73 -15.04 9.11
C SER A 244 -12.40 -15.18 9.85
N CYS A 245 -11.27 -14.71 9.30
CA CYS A 245 -9.98 -15.11 9.85
C CYS A 245 -9.69 -14.41 11.18
N GLU A 246 -9.84 -15.16 12.27
CA GLU A 246 -9.54 -14.67 13.62
C GLU A 246 -8.09 -14.27 13.79
N GLN A 247 -7.15 -14.94 13.10
CA GLN A 247 -5.73 -14.60 13.18
C GLN A 247 -5.45 -13.21 12.59
N ALA A 248 -6.11 -12.86 11.48
CA ALA A 248 -6.03 -11.53 10.88
C ALA A 248 -6.59 -10.46 11.84
N ARG A 249 -7.77 -10.72 12.43
CA ARG A 249 -8.40 -9.83 13.41
C ARG A 249 -7.54 -9.60 14.64
N ARG A 250 -7.02 -10.67 15.26
CA ARG A 250 -6.15 -10.57 16.44
C ARG A 250 -4.84 -9.83 16.15
N ARG A 251 -4.20 -10.13 15.01
CA ARG A 251 -2.98 -9.41 14.59
C ARG A 251 -3.26 -7.94 14.33
N GLY A 252 -4.37 -7.64 13.66
CA GLY A 252 -4.78 -6.27 13.41
C GLY A 252 -5.10 -5.48 14.68
N ALA A 253 -5.73 -6.09 15.67
CA ALA A 253 -5.94 -5.47 16.98
C ALA A 253 -4.61 -5.17 17.68
N ALA A 254 -3.65 -6.09 17.66
CA ALA A 254 -2.30 -5.86 18.21
C ALA A 254 -1.56 -4.72 17.49
N ILE A 255 -1.69 -4.64 16.15
CA ILE A 255 -1.16 -3.51 15.36
C ILE A 255 -1.85 -2.20 15.76
N HIS A 256 -3.17 -2.20 15.90
CA HIS A 256 -3.94 -1.04 16.31
C HIS A 256 -3.47 -0.51 17.68
N ASP A 257 -3.34 -1.39 18.66
CA ASP A 257 -2.87 -1.05 20.01
C ASP A 257 -1.45 -0.48 19.97
N THR A 258 -0.54 -1.17 19.28
CA THR A 258 0.86 -0.73 19.11
C THR A 258 0.96 0.64 18.46
N LEU A 259 0.17 0.90 17.42
CA LEU A 259 0.17 2.19 16.74
C LEU A 259 -0.48 3.28 17.61
N SER A 260 -1.50 2.94 18.39
CA SER A 260 -2.20 3.87 19.28
C SER A 260 -1.36 4.28 20.49
N ASP A 261 -0.44 3.44 20.93
CA ASP A 261 0.57 3.80 21.94
C ASP A 261 1.58 4.83 21.41
N ALA A 262 1.80 4.85 20.08
CA ALA A 262 2.81 5.70 19.43
C ALA A 262 2.23 6.97 18.78
N HIS A 263 0.95 6.96 18.38
CA HIS A 263 0.29 8.04 17.62
C HIS A 263 -1.10 8.36 18.18
N PRO A 264 -1.62 9.57 17.93
CA PRO A 264 -3.00 9.89 18.24
C PRO A 264 -3.97 8.86 17.64
N GLU A 265 -4.85 8.31 18.48
CA GLU A 265 -5.85 7.30 18.11
C GLU A 265 -6.66 7.66 16.85
N PRO A 266 -7.10 8.91 16.60
CA PRO A 266 -7.85 9.23 15.39
C PRO A 266 -7.08 8.96 14.08
N ILE A 267 -5.75 9.16 14.07
CA ILE A 267 -4.91 8.84 12.91
C ILE A 267 -4.85 7.33 12.70
N VAL A 268 -4.72 6.57 13.79
CA VAL A 268 -4.71 5.11 13.72
C VAL A 268 -6.06 4.59 13.24
N LYS A 269 -7.17 5.13 13.75
CA LYS A 269 -8.51 4.76 13.28
C LYS A 269 -8.71 5.03 11.80
N ASP A 270 -8.29 6.20 11.34
CA ASP A 270 -8.41 6.56 9.92
C ASP A 270 -7.49 5.73 9.02
N TYR A 271 -6.33 5.27 9.50
CA TYR A 271 -5.51 4.28 8.78
C TYR A 271 -6.28 2.98 8.50
N PHE A 272 -6.97 2.44 9.50
CA PHE A 272 -7.80 1.23 9.33
C PHE A 272 -9.02 1.49 8.43
N ARG A 273 -9.72 2.63 8.58
CA ARG A 273 -10.82 3.03 7.68
C ARG A 273 -10.34 3.13 6.24
N ILE A 274 -9.19 3.75 6.00
CA ILE A 274 -8.60 3.90 4.66
C ILE A 274 -8.31 2.52 4.07
N ASN A 275 -7.70 1.60 4.83
CA ASN A 275 -7.40 0.26 4.33
C ASN A 275 -8.67 -0.54 4.00
N ALA A 276 -9.70 -0.45 4.86
CA ALA A 276 -10.99 -1.08 4.65
C ALA A 276 -11.70 -0.51 3.40
N GLY A 277 -11.84 0.80 3.32
CA GLY A 277 -12.46 1.47 2.17
C GLY A 277 -11.67 1.30 0.88
N TRP A 278 -10.34 1.26 0.94
CA TRP A 278 -9.51 1.03 -0.24
C TRP A 278 -9.71 -0.38 -0.78
N SER A 279 -9.82 -1.37 0.12
CA SER A 279 -10.15 -2.74 -0.23
C SER A 279 -11.55 -2.82 -0.84
N TYR A 280 -12.54 -2.10 -0.28
CA TYR A 280 -13.87 -2.00 -0.85
C TYR A 280 -13.87 -1.51 -2.30
N LEU A 281 -13.28 -0.33 -2.57
CA LEU A 281 -13.24 0.22 -3.93
C LEU A 281 -12.49 -0.69 -4.91
N MET A 282 -11.42 -1.35 -4.45
CA MET A 282 -10.69 -2.31 -5.27
C MET A 282 -11.50 -3.57 -5.56
N ALA A 283 -12.25 -4.10 -4.59
CA ALA A 283 -13.15 -5.22 -4.81
C ALA A 283 -14.23 -4.88 -5.84
N GLN A 284 -14.86 -3.71 -5.72
CA GLN A 284 -15.86 -3.22 -6.69
C GLN A 284 -15.27 -3.08 -8.10
N ALA A 285 -14.01 -2.64 -8.20
CA ALA A 285 -13.30 -2.53 -9.47
C ALA A 285 -13.00 -3.89 -10.15
N THR A 286 -13.08 -5.01 -9.41
CA THR A 286 -12.92 -6.38 -9.97
C THR A 286 -14.20 -6.94 -10.58
N THR A 287 -15.33 -6.25 -10.43
CA THR A 287 -16.62 -6.70 -11.00
C THR A 287 -16.60 -6.69 -12.53
N LEU A 288 -17.39 -7.59 -13.13
CA LEU A 288 -17.51 -7.72 -14.60
C LEU A 288 -18.05 -6.45 -15.28
N GLU A 289 -18.76 -5.61 -14.52
CA GLU A 289 -19.38 -4.36 -14.99
C GLU A 289 -18.38 -3.21 -15.02
N ALA A 290 -17.50 -3.10 -14.01
CA ALA A 290 -16.57 -1.98 -13.88
C ALA A 290 -15.40 -2.02 -14.88
N LYS A 291 -14.92 -3.22 -15.27
CA LYS A 291 -13.78 -3.46 -16.21
C LYS A 291 -12.56 -2.53 -16.05
N SER A 292 -12.38 -1.89 -14.89
CA SER A 292 -11.33 -0.91 -14.65
C SER A 292 -10.43 -1.41 -13.53
N ALA A 293 -9.29 -2.01 -13.89
CA ALA A 293 -8.30 -2.48 -12.93
C ALA A 293 -7.43 -1.34 -12.36
N THR A 294 -7.99 -0.13 -12.23
CA THR A 294 -7.24 1.06 -11.79
C THR A 294 -7.33 1.21 -10.28
N ARG A 295 -6.18 1.36 -9.62
CA ARG A 295 -6.10 1.68 -8.19
C ARG A 295 -6.91 2.96 -7.89
N PRO A 296 -7.68 3.01 -6.79
CA PRO A 296 -8.40 4.20 -6.38
C PRO A 296 -7.47 5.42 -6.31
N PRO A 297 -7.85 6.57 -6.92
CA PRO A 297 -7.04 7.77 -6.84
C PRO A 297 -6.97 8.29 -5.39
N ALA A 298 -5.93 9.06 -5.08
CA ALA A 298 -5.80 9.70 -3.77
C ALA A 298 -7.03 10.57 -3.49
N GLY A 299 -7.64 10.40 -2.32
CA GLY A 299 -8.86 11.09 -1.94
C GLY A 299 -10.16 10.41 -2.34
N ALA A 300 -10.13 9.25 -3.02
CA ALA A 300 -11.33 8.52 -3.44
C ALA A 300 -12.22 8.01 -2.28
N ILE A 301 -11.74 8.07 -1.04
CA ILE A 301 -12.44 7.60 0.17
C ILE A 301 -12.31 8.69 1.24
N GLY A 302 -12.49 9.93 0.81
CA GLY A 302 -12.48 11.10 1.67
C GLY A 302 -11.13 11.81 1.78
N ARG A 303 -11.18 12.93 2.49
CA ARG A 303 -10.07 13.86 2.69
C ARG A 303 -8.87 13.20 3.34
N GLU A 304 -9.08 12.37 4.34
CA GLU A 304 -8.03 11.69 5.07
C GLU A 304 -7.27 10.75 4.13
N HIS A 305 -7.94 10.01 3.23
CA HIS A 305 -7.24 9.21 2.22
C HIS A 305 -6.27 10.06 1.38
N LEU A 306 -6.63 11.29 0.99
CA LEU A 306 -5.70 12.21 0.32
C LEU A 306 -4.56 12.64 1.25
N LEU A 307 -4.89 13.09 2.47
CA LEU A 307 -3.91 13.64 3.40
C LEU A 307 -2.91 12.58 3.92
N PHE A 308 -3.23 11.29 3.89
CA PHE A 308 -2.31 10.21 4.25
C PHE A 308 -1.11 10.08 3.30
N PHE A 309 -1.12 10.75 2.15
CA PHE A 309 0.06 10.90 1.29
C PHE A 309 1.07 11.96 1.79
N LEU A 310 0.69 12.78 2.79
CA LEU A 310 1.63 13.68 3.47
C LEU A 310 2.54 12.92 4.43
N PRO A 311 3.72 13.50 4.76
CA PRO A 311 4.54 13.03 5.87
C PRO A 311 3.73 12.85 7.16
N LEU A 312 3.94 11.77 7.91
CA LEU A 312 3.20 11.50 9.16
C LEU A 312 3.28 12.65 10.17
N SER A 313 4.45 13.27 10.31
CA SER A 313 4.66 14.46 11.16
C SER A 313 3.84 15.69 10.73
N VAL A 314 3.51 15.81 9.45
CA VAL A 314 2.65 16.87 8.92
C VAL A 314 1.20 16.50 9.16
N MET A 315 0.83 15.24 8.89
CA MET A 315 -0.52 14.73 9.12
C MET A 315 -0.94 14.83 10.59
N THR A 316 -0.04 14.46 11.50
CA THR A 316 -0.25 14.58 12.95
C THR A 316 -0.55 16.02 13.37
N ARG A 317 0.17 17.00 12.81
CA ARG A 317 -0.09 18.42 13.06
C ARG A 317 -1.41 18.89 12.46
N GLN A 318 -1.87 18.30 11.34
CA GLN A 318 -3.18 18.63 10.78
C GLN A 318 -4.31 18.19 11.71
N TYR A 319 -4.24 16.98 12.27
CA TYR A 319 -5.25 16.44 13.20
C TYR A 319 -5.35 17.31 14.46
N GLN A 320 -4.20 17.65 15.05
CA GLN A 320 -4.12 18.56 16.20
C GLN A 320 -4.74 19.93 15.93
N ARG A 321 -4.64 20.46 14.70
CA ARG A 321 -5.23 21.75 14.32
C ARG A 321 -6.73 21.68 14.10
N THR A 322 -7.23 20.58 13.54
CA THR A 322 -8.65 20.40 13.25
C THR A 322 -9.46 19.93 14.46
N GLY A 323 -8.81 19.71 15.61
CA GLY A 323 -9.48 19.20 16.81
C GLY A 323 -9.97 17.76 16.65
N LYS A 324 -9.31 17.00 15.76
CA LYS A 324 -9.45 15.55 15.70
C LYS A 324 -8.52 14.92 16.73
#